data_AF-A0A2E8R8S6-F1
#
_entry.id   AF-A0A2E8R8S6-F1
#
_cell.length_a   1.000
_cell.length_b   1.000
_cell.length_c   1.000
_cell.angle_alpha   90.00
_cell.angle_beta   90.00
_cell.angle_gamma   90.00
#
_symmetry.space_group_name_H-M   'P 1'
#
loop_
_entity.id
_entity.type
_entity.pdbx_description
1 polymer ?
#
loop_
_entity_poly.entity_id
_entity_poly.type
_entity_poly.pdbx_seq_one_letter_code
_entity_poly.pdbx_strand_id
1 'polypeptide(L)' 'MIRFFVAILKSSRPKQWVKNFVIFLPMIFSFNESWVLNEFLGIFFISFNAFISFVFMSSAIYLFNDSIDVELDR' A
#
# COMPACT_ATOMS: atom_id res chain seq x y z
N MET A 1 4.36 -11.49 22.47
CA MET A 1 3.49 -11.41 21.27
C MET A 1 3.27 -9.97 20.81
N ILE A 2 2.69 -9.07 21.61
CA ILE A 2 2.40 -7.67 21.19
C ILE A 2 3.64 -6.95 20.64
N ARG A 3 4.77 -7.03 21.33
CA ARG A 3 6.04 -6.41 20.89
C ARG A 3 6.52 -6.87 19.52
N PHE A 4 6.29 -8.15 19.19
CA PHE A 4 6.66 -8.72 17.90
C PHE A 4 5.82 -8.13 16.77
N PHE A 5 4.50 -8.06 16.96
CA PHE A 5 3.61 -7.41 15.99
C PHE A 5 3.93 -5.92 15.81
N VAL A 6 4.24 -5.21 16.89
CA VAL A 6 4.66 -3.80 16.82
C VAL A 6 5.96 -3.63 16.04
N ALA A 7 6.93 -4.55 16.22
CA ALA A 7 8.19 -4.52 15.47
C ALA A 7 7.95 -4.74 13.97
N ILE A 8 7.15 -5.75 13.59
CA ILE A 8 6.76 -5.98 12.19
C ILE A 8 6.09 -4.74 11.62
N LEU A 9 5.10 -4.18 12.32
CA LEU A 9 4.38 -3.00 11.85
C LEU A 9 5.32 -1.80 11.66
N LYS A 10 6.32 -1.63 12.53
CA LYS A 10 7.33 -0.57 12.40
C LYS A 10 8.24 -0.81 11.18
N SER A 11 8.70 -2.04 10.96
CA SER A 11 9.53 -2.43 9.82
C SER A 11 8.79 -2.43 8.48
N SER A 12 7.45 -2.54 8.48
CA SER A 12 6.62 -2.28 7.29
C SER A 12 6.60 -0.79 6.87
N ARG A 13 7.23 0.09 7.65
CA ARG A 13 7.38 1.54 7.41
C ARG A 13 6.05 2.24 7.08
N PRO A 14 5.07 2.32 8.00
CA PRO A 14 3.72 2.86 7.72
C PRO A 14 3.71 4.30 7.19
N LYS A 15 4.71 5.11 7.54
CA LYS A 15 4.90 6.46 6.98
C LYS A 15 5.11 6.44 5.45
N GLN A 16 5.68 5.37 4.89
CA GLN A 16 5.92 5.21 3.45
C GLN A 16 4.66 4.77 2.71
N TRP A 17 3.66 4.20 3.38
CA TRP A 17 2.40 3.77 2.75
C TRP A 17 1.64 4.92 2.09
N VAL A 18 1.88 6.16 2.54
CA VAL A 18 1.34 7.38 1.92
C VAL A 18 1.69 7.45 0.43
N LYS A 19 2.85 6.92 0.00
CA LYS A 19 3.24 6.91 -1.42
C LYS A 19 2.32 6.03 -2.28
N ASN A 20 1.73 4.99 -1.69
CA ASN A 20 0.82 4.10 -2.41
C ASN A 20 -0.52 4.76 -2.73
N PHE A 21 -0.87 5.91 -2.15
CA PHE A 21 -2.09 6.65 -2.50
C PHE A 21 -2.11 7.10 -3.97
N VAL A 22 -0.96 7.11 -4.65
CA VAL A 22 -0.88 7.34 -6.10
C VAL A 22 -1.76 6.38 -6.90
N ILE A 23 -2.07 5.18 -6.36
CA ILE A 23 -2.97 4.19 -6.97
C ILE A 23 -4.40 4.72 -7.15
N PHE A 24 -4.82 5.72 -6.37
CA PHE A 24 -6.13 6.34 -6.53
C PHE A 24 -6.18 7.42 -7.62
N LEU A 25 -5.04 7.86 -8.17
CA LEU A 25 -5.03 8.89 -9.21
C LEU A 25 -5.82 8.50 -10.46
N PRO A 26 -5.69 7.28 -11.03
CA PRO A 26 -6.48 6.87 -12.20
C PRO A 26 -7.99 6.88 -11.93
N MET A 27 -8.41 6.52 -10.70
CA MET A 27 -9.81 6.62 -10.28
C MET A 27 -10.27 8.07 -10.28
N ILE A 28 -9.52 8.98 -9.64
CA ILE A 28 -9.89 10.41 -9.54
C ILE A 28 -9.95 11.05 -10.93
N PHE A 29 -8.99 10.78 -11.80
CA PHE A 29 -8.91 11.40 -13.12
C PHE A 29 -9.84 10.78 -14.17
N SER A 30 -10.42 9.61 -13.92
CA SER A 30 -11.43 9.00 -14.81
C SER A 30 -12.85 9.53 -14.58
N PHE A 31 -13.06 10.45 -13.62
CA PHE A 31 -14.37 10.95 -13.20
C PHE A 31 -15.27 11.45 -14.35
N ASN A 32 -14.70 12.10 -15.36
CA ASN A 32 -15.48 12.69 -16.45
C ASN A 32 -15.54 11.83 -17.73
N GLU A 33 -14.83 10.70 -17.74
CA GLU A 33 -14.68 9.84 -18.93
C GLU A 33 -15.54 8.57 -18.82
N SER A 34 -15.67 7.98 -17.62
CA SER A 34 -16.28 6.65 -17.47
C SER A 34 -17.17 6.48 -16.24
N TRP A 35 -17.37 7.53 -15.43
CA TRP A 35 -18.19 7.39 -14.23
C TRP A 35 -19.68 7.48 -14.56
N VAL A 36 -20.27 6.35 -14.91
CA VAL A 36 -21.71 6.17 -14.68
C VAL A 36 -21.88 6.04 -13.16
N LEU A 37 -22.81 6.80 -12.55
CA LEU A 37 -23.01 6.83 -11.09
C LEU A 37 -23.16 5.42 -10.44
N ASN A 38 -23.63 4.43 -11.22
CA ASN A 38 -23.75 3.04 -10.79
C ASN A 38 -22.43 2.25 -10.75
N GLU A 39 -21.35 2.72 -11.39
CA GLU A 39 -20.06 2.01 -11.49
C GLU A 39 -19.03 2.52 -10.48
N PHE A 40 -19.26 3.67 -9.83
CA PHE A 40 -18.34 4.28 -8.87
C PHE A 40 -17.90 3.30 -7.78
N LEU A 41 -18.85 2.56 -7.20
CA LEU A 41 -18.56 1.61 -6.13
C LEU A 41 -17.58 0.52 -6.59
N GLY A 42 -17.75 0.01 -7.81
CA GLY A 42 -16.88 -0.99 -8.42
C GLY A 42 -15.47 -0.48 -8.63
N ILE A 43 -15.33 0.72 -9.22
CA ILE A 43 -14.03 1.36 -9.46
C ILE A 43 -13.32 1.64 -8.12
N PHE A 44 -14.06 2.09 -7.11
CA PHE A 44 -13.54 2.30 -5.76
C PHE A 44 -13.01 1.00 -5.14
N PHE A 45 -13.79 -0.09 -5.19
CA PHE A 45 -13.35 -1.37 -4.66
C PHE A 45 -12.11 -1.90 -5.38
N ILE A 46 -12.02 -1.79 -6.70
CA ILE A 46 -10.84 -2.21 -7.48
C ILE A 46 -9.62 -1.38 -7.05
N SER A 47 -9.77 -0.06 -6.98
CA SER A 47 -8.68 0.86 -6.60
C SER A 47 -8.23 0.63 -5.15
N PHE A 48 -9.17 0.35 -4.25
CA PHE A 48 -8.88 0.06 -2.85
C PHE A 48 -8.16 -1.28 -2.66
N ASN A 49 -8.61 -2.33 -3.37
CA ASN A 49 -7.90 -3.62 -3.38
C ASN A 49 -6.48 -3.46 -3.93
N ALA A 50 -6.32 -2.73 -5.04
CA ALA A 50 -5.01 -2.43 -5.59
C ALA A 50 -4.14 -1.68 -4.56
N PHE A 51 -4.67 -0.65 -3.90
CA PHE A 51 -3.96 0.07 -2.85
C PHE A 51 -3.48 -0.86 -1.71
N ILE A 52 -4.36 -1.73 -1.20
CA ILE A 52 -4.00 -2.71 -0.16
C ILE A 52 -2.90 -3.66 -0.66
N SER A 53 -3.02 -4.19 -1.88
CA SER A 53 -2.01 -5.06 -2.48
C SER A 53 -0.65 -4.36 -2.57
N PHE A 54 -0.62 -3.09 -2.99
CA PHE A 54 0.62 -2.31 -3.06
C PHE A 54 1.20 -2.01 -1.68
N VAL A 55 0.38 -1.75 -0.66
CA VAL A 55 0.82 -1.61 0.73
C VAL A 55 1.50 -2.89 1.22
N PHE A 56 0.90 -4.07 0.99
CA PHE A 56 1.50 -5.33 1.41
C PHE A 56 2.76 -5.66 0.61
N MET A 57 2.75 -5.45 -0.71
CA MET A 57 3.92 -5.72 -1.56
C MET A 57 5.10 -4.83 -1.18
N SER A 58 4.88 -3.51 -1.02
CA SER A 58 5.92 -2.58 -0.58
C SER A 58 6.43 -2.90 0.82
N SER A 59 5.54 -3.30 1.74
CA SER A 59 5.93 -3.76 3.09
C SER A 59 6.77 -5.03 3.05
N ALA A 60 6.42 -6.01 2.20
CA ALA A 60 7.19 -7.24 2.03
C ALA A 60 8.60 -6.95 1.50
N ILE A 61 8.72 -6.01 0.55
CA ILE A 61 10.04 -5.56 0.05
C ILE A 61 10.85 -4.90 1.17
N TYR A 62 10.25 -4.03 2.00
CA TYR A 62 10.98 -3.44 3.13
C TYR A 62 11.45 -4.49 4.13
N LEU A 63 10.59 -5.45 4.49
CA LEU A 63 10.97 -6.52 5.40
C LEU A 63 12.07 -7.43 4.83
N PHE A 64 12.03 -7.68 3.52
CA PHE A 64 13.05 -8.45 2.82
C PHE A 64 14.38 -7.71 2.75
N ASN A 65 14.36 -6.41 2.47
CA ASN A 65 15.58 -5.60 2.46
C ASN A 65 16.18 -5.53 3.87
N ASP A 66 15.36 -5.23 4.89
CA ASP A 66 15.80 -5.18 6.29
C ASP A 66 16.41 -6.53 6.75
N SER A 67 16.01 -7.68 6.17
CA SER A 67 16.59 -8.98 6.52
C SER A 67 17.94 -9.26 5.84
N ILE A 68 18.13 -8.77 4.61
CA ILE A 68 19.40 -8.86 3.88
C ILE A 68 20.42 -7.88 4.46
N ASP A 69 19.98 -6.66 4.77
CA ASP A 69 20.85 -5.57 5.19
C ASP A 69 21.22 -5.64 6.70
N VAL A 70 20.80 -6.69 7.41
CA VAL A 70 20.99 -6.84 8.87
C VAL A 70 22.45 -6.75 9.32
N GLU A 71 23.40 -7.20 8.49
CA GLU A 71 24.83 -7.12 8.78
C GLU A 71 25.41 -5.74 8.50
N LEU A 72 24.83 -5.00 7.55
CA LEU A 72 25.25 -3.65 7.15
C LEU A 72 24.65 -2.57 8.06
N ASP A 73 23.47 -2.81 8.62
CA ASP A 73 22.74 -1.93 9.54
C ASP A 73 23.20 -2.08 11.01
N ARG A 74 24.15 -2.97 11.29
CA ARG A 74 24.76 -3.17 12.61
C ARG A 74 25.79 -2.11 12.95
#